data_AF-A0A8F1MAG1-F1
#
_entry.id   AF-A0A8F1MAG1-F1
#
_cell.length_a   1.000
_cell.length_b   1.000
_cell.length_c   1.000
_cell.angle_alpha   90.00
_cell.angle_beta   90.00
_cell.angle_gamma   90.00
#
_symmetry.space_group_name_H-M   'P 1'
#
loop_
_entity.id
_entity.type
_entity.pdbx_description
1 polymer ?
#
loop_
_entity_poly.entity_id
_entity_poly.type
_entity_poly.pdbx_seq_one_letter_code
_entity_poly.pdbx_strand_id
1 'polypeptide(L)'
;MSEYFLDNYDLALDQETLVAIVQAAGKVLEERGAEDLENGRYKIGDSSVAANIFTYKLSPEIVHHIFSIPLEAICVSSDGHAEECEIIYLPESMLEDCTQCSAELGLYVTEVVGRSGGLPPLHIEHSWNIRGWKGKSLEGEYKVEYSVDGRRISPSNLDLESLDLRNPEDARRLIADIRNNAQSLSADDIDTIYKLIDTISQNGV
;
A
#
# COMPACT_ATOMS: atom_id res chain seq x y z
N MET A 1 45.52 7.98 -0.16
CA MET A 1 44.61 6.97 -0.74
C MET A 1 43.70 6.49 0.38
N SER A 2 42.48 7.03 0.44
CA SER A 2 41.36 6.45 1.18
C SER A 2 40.24 6.35 0.17
N GLU A 3 40.02 5.13 -0.29
CA GLU A 3 39.03 4.73 -1.27
C GLU A 3 37.63 4.76 -0.65
N TYR A 4 36.70 5.37 -1.39
CA TYR A 4 35.27 5.08 -1.49
C TYR A 4 34.48 4.85 -0.19
N PHE A 5 34.05 5.95 0.44
CA PHE A 5 32.66 5.96 0.91
C PHE A 5 31.81 6.26 -0.33
N LEU A 6 31.14 5.23 -0.85
CA LEU A 6 30.06 5.42 -1.81
C LEU A 6 29.09 6.40 -1.16
N ASP A 7 29.00 7.59 -1.75
CA ASP A 7 27.84 8.43 -1.65
C ASP A 7 26.62 7.53 -1.81
N ASN A 8 25.74 7.54 -0.80
CA ASN A 8 24.38 7.05 -0.95
C ASN A 8 23.81 7.77 -2.17
N TYR A 9 23.82 7.11 -3.31
CA TYR A 9 22.92 7.44 -4.38
C TYR A 9 21.52 7.17 -3.82
N ASP A 10 20.92 8.20 -3.23
CA ASP A 10 19.48 8.38 -3.30
C ASP A 10 19.14 8.34 -4.79
N LEU A 11 18.91 7.13 -5.30
CA LEU A 11 18.27 6.91 -6.59
C LEU A 11 16.85 7.39 -6.38
N ALA A 12 16.65 8.71 -6.46
CA ALA A 12 15.33 9.30 -6.60
C ALA A 12 14.67 8.55 -7.76
N LEU A 13 13.59 7.83 -7.46
CA LEU A 13 12.90 7.00 -8.42
C LEU A 13 12.58 7.83 -9.66
N ASP A 14 13.05 7.35 -10.81
CA ASP A 14 12.79 8.03 -12.05
C ASP A 14 11.33 7.83 -12.48
N GLN A 15 10.84 8.79 -13.27
CA GLN A 15 9.46 8.80 -13.73
C GLN A 15 9.14 7.61 -14.63
N GLU A 16 10.12 7.08 -15.36
CA GLU A 16 9.93 5.94 -16.24
C GLU A 16 9.58 4.68 -15.42
N THR A 17 10.24 4.49 -14.28
CA THR A 17 10.01 3.40 -13.35
C THR A 17 8.60 3.47 -12.75
N LEU A 18 8.18 4.63 -12.23
CA LEU A 18 6.84 4.80 -11.66
C LEU A 18 5.74 4.56 -12.72
N VAL A 19 5.92 5.07 -13.93
CA VAL A 19 4.98 4.86 -15.05
C VAL A 19 4.91 3.39 -15.42
N ALA A 20 6.05 2.69 -15.52
CA ALA A 20 6.10 1.28 -15.88
C ALA A 20 5.36 0.40 -14.84
N ILE A 21 5.51 0.69 -13.55
CA ILE A 21 4.80 -0.04 -12.48
C ILE A 21 3.30 0.14 -12.60
N VAL A 22 2.84 1.39 -12.74
CA VAL A 22 1.40 1.68 -12.85
C VAL A 22 0.81 1.00 -14.08
N GLN A 23 1.52 0.99 -15.22
CA GLN A 23 1.09 0.30 -16.43
C GLN A 23 1.06 -1.23 -16.28
N ALA A 24 2.09 -1.80 -15.65
CA ALA A 24 2.17 -3.25 -15.41
C ALA A 24 1.06 -3.72 -14.47
N ALA A 25 0.85 -3.00 -13.36
CA ALA A 25 -0.23 -3.27 -12.42
C ALA A 25 -1.60 -3.12 -13.09
N GLY A 26 -1.80 -2.03 -13.85
CA GLY A 26 -3.06 -1.78 -14.54
C GLY A 26 -3.44 -2.91 -15.48
N LYS A 27 -2.51 -3.38 -16.32
CA LYS A 27 -2.75 -4.52 -17.21
C LYS A 27 -3.17 -5.78 -16.44
N VAL A 28 -2.46 -6.10 -15.36
CA VAL A 28 -2.77 -7.30 -14.56
C VAL A 28 -4.12 -7.17 -13.87
N LEU A 29 -4.45 -5.98 -13.36
CA LEU A 29 -5.70 -5.74 -12.62
C LEU A 29 -6.92 -5.60 -13.51
N GLU A 30 -6.76 -5.13 -14.75
CA GLU A 30 -7.81 -5.22 -15.77
C GLU A 30 -8.15 -6.68 -16.13
N GLU A 31 -7.16 -7.59 -16.11
CA GLU A 31 -7.36 -9.01 -16.44
C GLU A 31 -7.81 -9.85 -15.24
N ARG A 32 -7.39 -9.50 -14.01
CA ARG A 32 -7.54 -10.33 -12.80
C ARG A 32 -8.35 -9.69 -11.68
N GLY A 33 -8.44 -8.37 -11.66
CA GLY A 33 -9.15 -7.62 -10.63
C GLY A 33 -10.66 -7.65 -10.82
N ALA A 34 -11.39 -7.37 -9.75
CA ALA A 34 -12.80 -7.05 -9.83
C ALA A 34 -12.95 -5.60 -10.30
N GLU A 35 -13.68 -5.41 -11.41
CA GLU A 35 -14.09 -4.08 -11.88
C GLU A 35 -15.28 -3.58 -11.05
N ASP A 36 -15.18 -2.37 -10.54
CA ASP A 36 -16.27 -1.63 -9.89
C ASP A 36 -16.30 -0.17 -10.39
N LEU A 37 -17.35 0.56 -10.03
CA LEU A 37 -17.50 1.98 -10.30
C LEU A 37 -17.39 2.79 -9.01
N GLU A 38 -16.27 3.49 -8.85
CA GLU A 38 -16.10 4.41 -7.72
C GLU A 38 -16.79 5.74 -8.04
N ASN A 39 -17.88 6.03 -7.31
CA ASN A 39 -18.63 7.27 -7.44
C ASN A 39 -18.10 8.34 -6.47
N GLY A 40 -17.76 9.52 -6.98
CA GLY A 40 -17.61 10.72 -6.15
C GLY A 40 -16.24 10.97 -5.53
N ARG A 41 -15.23 10.13 -5.81
CA ARG A 41 -13.82 10.44 -5.50
C ARG A 41 -13.33 11.65 -6.32
N TYR A 42 -13.83 11.82 -7.54
CA TYR A 42 -13.56 12.97 -8.40
C TYR A 42 -14.83 13.80 -8.63
N LYS A 43 -14.74 15.10 -8.38
CA LYS A 43 -15.81 16.08 -8.63
C LYS A 43 -15.41 16.97 -9.81
N ILE A 44 -16.32 17.11 -10.77
CA ILE A 44 -16.23 18.14 -11.81
C ILE A 44 -17.35 19.14 -11.54
N GLY A 45 -16.99 20.35 -11.12
CA GLY A 45 -17.99 21.33 -10.68
C GLY A 45 -18.84 20.79 -9.52
N ASP A 46 -20.17 20.76 -9.70
CA ASP A 46 -21.13 20.25 -8.71
C ASP A 46 -21.52 18.77 -8.92
N SER A 47 -21.01 18.09 -9.95
CA SER A 47 -21.29 16.67 -10.22
C SER A 47 -20.15 15.75 -9.77
N SER A 48 -20.53 14.58 -9.26
CA SER A 48 -19.60 13.47 -9.05
C SER A 48 -19.44 12.70 -10.36
N VAL A 49 -18.20 12.34 -10.69
CA VAL A 49 -17.92 11.49 -11.84
C VAL A 49 -17.61 10.08 -11.34
N ALA A 50 -18.10 9.09 -12.06
CA ALA A 50 -17.78 7.69 -11.84
C ALA A 50 -16.46 7.37 -12.56
N ALA A 51 -15.54 6.72 -11.86
CA ALA A 51 -14.33 6.16 -12.46
C ALA A 51 -14.36 4.64 -12.30
N ASN A 52 -13.96 3.91 -13.35
CA ASN A 52 -13.74 2.48 -13.23
C ASN A 52 -12.58 2.28 -12.24
N ILE A 53 -12.72 1.32 -11.34
CA ILE A 53 -11.68 0.91 -10.40
C ILE A 53 -11.50 -0.59 -10.52
N PHE A 54 -10.25 -1.04 -10.49
CA PHE A 54 -9.91 -2.45 -10.51
C PHE A 54 -9.24 -2.83 -9.20
N THR A 55 -9.86 -3.71 -8.45
CA THR A 55 -9.38 -4.13 -7.13
C THR A 55 -9.07 -5.62 -7.13
N TYR A 56 -7.91 -5.99 -6.59
CA TYR A 56 -7.55 -7.37 -6.33
C TYR A 56 -7.27 -7.56 -4.84
N LYS A 57 -8.14 -8.33 -4.18
CA LYS A 57 -7.97 -8.72 -2.78
C LYS A 57 -6.88 -9.77 -2.66
N LEU A 58 -5.95 -9.59 -1.73
CA LEU A 58 -4.84 -10.51 -1.53
C LEU A 58 -5.29 -11.73 -0.71
N SER A 59 -4.75 -12.90 -1.02
CA SER A 59 -4.90 -14.06 -0.13
C SER A 59 -3.90 -13.95 1.03
N PRO A 60 -4.18 -14.56 2.20
CA PRO A 60 -3.25 -14.58 3.32
C PRO A 60 -1.87 -15.13 2.95
N GLU A 61 -1.80 -16.09 2.04
CA GLU A 61 -0.55 -16.68 1.55
C GLU A 61 0.28 -15.69 0.73
N ILE A 62 -0.37 -14.88 -0.12
CA ILE A 62 0.32 -13.81 -0.86
C ILE A 62 0.86 -12.78 0.12
N VAL A 63 0.05 -12.37 1.09
CA VAL A 63 0.47 -11.38 2.10
C VAL A 63 1.67 -11.91 2.89
N HIS A 64 1.61 -13.16 3.34
CA HIS A 64 2.72 -13.81 4.03
C HIS A 64 3.99 -13.90 3.18
N HIS A 65 3.86 -14.35 1.93
CA HIS A 65 5.02 -14.59 1.07
C HIS A 65 5.73 -13.31 0.66
N ILE A 66 4.97 -12.26 0.32
CA ILE A 66 5.52 -11.01 -0.22
C ILE A 66 5.99 -10.09 0.89
N PHE A 67 5.19 -9.91 1.95
CA PHE A 67 5.47 -8.93 3.00
C PHE A 67 6.11 -9.55 4.25
N SER A 68 6.33 -10.87 4.24
CA SER A 68 6.88 -11.61 5.39
C SER A 68 6.06 -11.44 6.68
N ILE A 69 4.76 -11.16 6.55
CA ILE A 69 3.84 -11.04 7.69
C ILE A 69 3.41 -12.46 8.11
N PRO A 70 3.53 -12.85 9.39
CA PRO A 70 3.10 -14.17 9.85
C PRO A 70 1.61 -14.42 9.59
N LEU A 71 1.23 -15.65 9.24
CA LEU A 71 -0.18 -15.99 8.95
C LEU A 71 -1.10 -15.71 10.14
N GLU A 72 -0.61 -15.88 11.37
CA GLU A 72 -1.32 -15.58 12.60
C GLU A 72 -1.56 -14.08 12.84
N ALA A 73 -0.83 -13.20 12.13
CA ALA A 73 -0.99 -11.75 12.18
C ALA A 73 -1.91 -11.22 11.06
N ILE A 74 -2.46 -12.10 10.22
CA ILE A 74 -3.33 -11.73 9.10
C ILE A 74 -4.77 -12.09 9.45
N CYS A 75 -5.66 -11.10 9.45
CA CYS A 75 -7.09 -11.35 9.56
C CYS A 75 -7.63 -11.88 8.22
N VAL A 76 -8.48 -12.91 8.28
CA VAL A 76 -9.05 -13.55 7.09
C VAL A 76 -10.56 -13.30 7.06
N SER A 77 -11.03 -12.72 5.96
CA SER A 77 -12.42 -12.40 5.72
C SER A 77 -13.25 -13.66 5.48
N SER A 78 -14.57 -13.52 5.56
CA SER A 78 -15.50 -14.62 5.25
C SER A 78 -15.41 -15.15 3.81
N ASP A 79 -14.86 -14.36 2.87
CA ASP A 79 -14.64 -14.77 1.47
C ASP A 79 -13.23 -15.36 1.23
N GLY A 80 -12.44 -15.57 2.31
CA GLY A 80 -11.15 -16.27 2.27
C GLY A 80 -9.95 -15.39 1.90
N HIS A 81 -10.12 -14.08 1.81
CA HIS A 81 -9.04 -13.13 1.54
C HIS A 81 -8.48 -12.56 2.84
N ALA A 82 -7.29 -11.97 2.76
CA ALA A 82 -6.77 -11.16 3.84
C ALA A 82 -7.60 -9.86 3.95
N GLU A 83 -8.11 -9.57 5.15
CA GLU A 83 -8.90 -8.36 5.42
C GLU A 83 -8.03 -7.12 5.23
N GLU A 84 -8.59 -6.10 4.56
CA GLU A 84 -7.93 -4.81 4.31
C GLU A 84 -6.56 -4.95 3.60
N CYS A 85 -6.38 -6.05 2.85
CA CYS A 85 -5.19 -6.31 2.05
C CYS A 85 -5.55 -6.38 0.57
N GLU A 86 -5.25 -5.33 -0.19
CA GLU A 86 -5.65 -5.21 -1.58
C GLU A 86 -4.72 -4.31 -2.38
N ILE A 87 -4.64 -4.58 -3.69
CA ILE A 87 -4.07 -3.67 -4.66
C ILE A 87 -5.19 -3.12 -5.54
N ILE A 88 -5.16 -1.82 -5.75
CA ILE A 88 -6.20 -1.03 -6.39
C ILE A 88 -5.55 -0.24 -7.52
N TYR A 89 -6.09 -0.41 -8.72
CA TYR A 89 -5.75 0.39 -9.87
C TYR A 89 -6.91 1.26 -10.29
N LEU A 90 -6.60 2.55 -10.44
CA LEU A 90 -7.49 3.50 -11.06
C LEU A 90 -6.89 3.90 -12.42
N PRO A 91 -7.50 3.52 -13.54
CA PRO A 91 -7.06 3.94 -14.87
C PRO A 91 -7.18 5.46 -15.04
N GLU A 92 -6.46 5.98 -16.02
CA GLU A 92 -6.60 7.37 -16.44
C GLU A 92 -8.05 7.61 -16.91
N SER A 93 -8.89 8.20 -16.05
CA SER A 93 -10.26 8.52 -16.41
C SER A 93 -10.30 9.74 -17.35
N MET A 94 -11.05 9.64 -18.45
CA MET A 94 -11.46 10.81 -19.22
C MET A 94 -12.57 11.54 -18.45
N LEU A 95 -12.18 12.42 -17.54
CA LEU A 95 -13.06 13.49 -17.07
C LEU A 95 -13.38 14.37 -18.29
N GLU A 96 -14.67 14.60 -18.60
CA GLU A 96 -15.15 15.35 -19.79
C GLU A 96 -14.52 16.75 -19.94
N ASP A 97 -13.92 17.27 -18.87
CA ASP A 97 -13.37 18.63 -18.77
C ASP A 97 -11.83 18.69 -18.81
N CYS A 98 -11.16 17.65 -19.31
CA CYS A 98 -9.71 17.65 -19.56
C CYS A 98 -8.83 18.12 -18.37
N THR A 99 -9.23 17.87 -17.12
CA THR A 99 -8.53 18.24 -15.87
C THR A 99 -8.37 17.02 -14.94
N GLN A 100 -7.91 15.87 -15.44
CA GLN A 100 -6.49 15.41 -15.44
C GLN A 100 -6.02 14.67 -14.16
N CYS A 101 -6.65 13.55 -13.78
CA CYS A 101 -5.99 12.54 -12.93
C CYS A 101 -5.14 11.62 -13.82
N SER A 102 -3.88 11.39 -13.47
CA SER A 102 -3.15 10.26 -14.06
C SER A 102 -3.69 8.96 -13.47
N ALA A 103 -3.35 7.83 -14.07
CA ALA A 103 -3.62 6.55 -13.43
C ALA A 103 -3.01 6.53 -12.00
N GLU A 104 -3.75 5.94 -11.06
CA GLU A 104 -3.34 5.80 -9.66
C GLU A 104 -3.21 4.31 -9.32
N LEU A 105 -2.24 4.00 -8.47
CA LEU A 105 -2.03 2.68 -7.91
C LEU A 105 -1.94 2.79 -6.40
N GLY A 106 -2.76 2.04 -5.68
CA GLY A 106 -2.73 1.91 -4.23
C GLY A 106 -2.55 0.45 -3.85
N LEU A 107 -1.62 0.16 -2.95
CA LEU A 107 -1.43 -1.14 -2.33
C LEU A 107 -1.57 -0.95 -0.83
N TYR A 108 -2.49 -1.68 -0.22
CA TYR A 108 -2.79 -1.64 1.21
C TYR A 108 -2.59 -3.03 1.79
N VAL A 109 -1.86 -3.12 2.90
CA VAL A 109 -1.61 -4.37 3.61
C VAL A 109 -1.74 -4.10 5.10
N THR A 110 -2.71 -4.77 5.72
CA THR A 110 -2.94 -4.67 7.16
C THR A 110 -2.44 -5.92 7.88
N GLU A 111 -1.71 -5.71 8.98
CA GLU A 111 -1.38 -6.75 9.94
C GLU A 111 -1.88 -6.42 11.34
N VAL A 112 -2.05 -7.48 12.14
CA VAL A 112 -2.63 -7.41 13.48
C VAL A 112 -1.64 -7.91 14.51
N VAL A 113 -1.28 -7.03 15.44
CA VAL A 113 -0.37 -7.30 16.54
C VAL A 113 -1.12 -7.49 17.84
N GLY A 114 -0.86 -8.63 18.49
CA GLY A 114 -1.48 -9.01 19.75
C GLY A 114 -0.96 -8.20 20.95
N ARG A 115 -1.89 -7.71 21.77
CA ARG A 115 -1.60 -7.00 23.02
C ARG A 115 -1.93 -7.84 24.25
N SER A 116 -1.17 -7.66 25.31
CA SER A 116 -1.28 -8.40 26.58
C SER A 116 -2.58 -8.08 27.31
N GLY A 117 -2.93 -8.87 28.33
CA GLY A 117 -4.04 -8.56 29.24
C GLY A 117 -5.44 -8.53 28.60
N GLY A 118 -5.62 -9.08 27.40
CA GLY A 118 -6.89 -8.99 26.67
C GLY A 118 -7.17 -7.59 26.08
N LEU A 119 -6.14 -6.74 26.01
CA LEU A 119 -6.24 -5.45 25.34
C LEU A 119 -6.60 -5.66 23.85
N PRO A 120 -7.39 -4.76 23.26
CA PRO A 120 -7.70 -4.83 21.84
C PRO A 120 -6.43 -4.80 21.00
N PRO A 121 -6.36 -5.59 19.93
CA PRO A 121 -5.16 -5.69 19.12
C PRO A 121 -4.85 -4.38 18.40
N LEU A 122 -3.57 -4.19 18.08
CA LEU A 122 -3.09 -3.08 17.27
C LEU A 122 -3.15 -3.50 15.81
N HIS A 123 -3.81 -2.70 14.97
CA HIS A 123 -3.79 -2.86 13.52
C HIS A 123 -2.75 -1.91 12.95
N ILE A 124 -1.96 -2.41 12.00
CA ILE A 124 -0.91 -1.67 11.32
C ILE A 124 -1.21 -1.76 9.83
N GLU A 125 -1.51 -0.63 9.19
CA GLU A 125 -1.75 -0.54 7.75
C GLU A 125 -0.49 0.01 7.09
N HIS A 126 0.09 -0.77 6.19
CA HIS A 126 1.15 -0.38 5.28
C HIS A 126 0.52 -0.01 3.95
N SER A 127 0.79 1.21 3.47
CA SER A 127 0.23 1.71 2.22
C SER A 127 1.33 2.20 1.29
N TRP A 128 1.31 1.71 0.05
CA TRP A 128 2.15 2.17 -1.05
C TRP A 128 1.25 2.81 -2.09
N ASN A 129 1.49 4.08 -2.41
CA ASN A 129 0.65 4.84 -3.32
C ASN A 129 1.52 5.44 -4.42
N ILE A 130 1.14 5.23 -5.68
CA ILE A 130 1.71 5.93 -6.85
C ILE A 130 0.58 6.70 -7.50
N ARG A 131 0.70 8.03 -7.53
CA ARG A 131 -0.35 8.92 -8.07
C ARG A 131 0.24 10.17 -8.68
N GLY A 132 -0.53 10.83 -9.53
CA GLY A 132 -0.13 12.09 -10.14
C GLY A 132 -1.29 12.79 -10.84
N TRP A 133 -0.99 13.98 -11.35
CA TRP A 133 -1.91 14.69 -12.24
C TRP A 133 -1.45 14.45 -13.66
N LYS A 134 -2.39 14.35 -14.60
CA LYS A 134 -2.01 14.23 -16.02
C LYS A 134 -1.15 15.44 -16.42
N GLY A 135 -0.13 15.17 -17.23
CA GLY A 135 0.91 16.13 -17.59
C GLY A 135 1.88 16.52 -16.47
N LYS A 136 1.77 15.95 -15.27
CA LYS A 136 2.76 16.08 -14.18
C LYS A 136 3.45 14.75 -13.91
N SER A 137 4.58 14.84 -13.20
CA SER A 137 5.28 13.69 -12.67
C SER A 137 4.39 12.90 -11.70
N LEU A 138 4.51 11.57 -11.73
CA LEU A 138 4.00 10.68 -10.69
C LEU A 138 4.83 10.86 -9.42
N GLU A 139 4.17 10.73 -8.28
CA GLU A 139 4.75 10.70 -6.95
C GLU A 139 4.46 9.33 -6.34
N GLY A 140 5.50 8.74 -5.74
CA GLY A 140 5.41 7.50 -4.99
C GLY A 140 5.56 7.77 -3.50
N GLU A 141 4.62 7.30 -2.69
CA GLU A 141 4.62 7.47 -1.24
C GLU A 141 4.38 6.12 -0.54
N TYR A 142 5.21 5.81 0.44
CA TYR A 142 4.98 4.77 1.43
C TYR A 142 4.56 5.39 2.76
N LYS A 143 3.50 4.88 3.37
CA LYS A 143 2.98 5.35 4.66
C LYS A 143 2.51 4.20 5.54
N VAL A 144 2.76 4.35 6.83
CA VAL A 144 2.25 3.44 7.87
C VAL A 144 1.24 4.17 8.75
N GLU A 145 0.07 3.56 8.96
CA GLU A 145 -0.94 4.01 9.90
C GLU A 145 -1.23 2.96 10.97
N TYR A 146 -1.59 3.41 12.16
CA TYR A 146 -1.88 2.54 13.31
C TYR A 146 -3.31 2.74 13.76
N SER A 147 -3.98 1.68 14.20
CA SER A 147 -5.29 1.82 14.84
C SER A 147 -5.55 0.79 15.94
N VAL A 148 -6.37 1.18 16.91
CA VAL A 148 -6.88 0.31 17.98
C VAL A 148 -8.39 0.55 18.07
N ASP A 149 -9.19 -0.52 18.03
CA ASP A 149 -10.66 -0.45 17.98
C ASP A 149 -11.19 0.52 16.89
N GLY A 150 -10.56 0.50 15.71
CA GLY A 150 -10.91 1.37 14.58
C GLY A 150 -10.57 2.86 14.78
N ARG A 151 -9.92 3.23 15.89
CA ARG A 151 -9.44 4.60 16.12
C ARG A 151 -8.01 4.74 15.64
N ARG A 152 -7.80 5.59 14.64
CA ARG A 152 -6.47 5.90 14.11
C ARG A 152 -5.60 6.59 15.15
N ILE A 153 -4.34 6.19 15.18
CA ILE A 153 -3.29 6.73 16.04
C ILE A 153 -2.18 7.22 15.12
N SER A 154 -1.82 8.49 15.27
CA SER A 154 -0.67 9.05 14.55
C SER A 154 0.60 8.32 14.98
N PRO A 155 1.53 7.99 14.05
CA PRO A 155 2.84 7.44 14.41
C PRO A 155 3.56 8.25 15.49
N SER A 156 3.46 9.58 15.44
CA SER A 156 4.06 10.50 16.41
C SER A 156 3.42 10.46 17.81
N ASN A 157 2.22 9.88 17.94
CA ASN A 157 1.47 9.76 19.19
C ASN A 157 1.45 8.31 19.70
N LEU A 158 2.18 7.39 19.05
CA LEU A 158 2.20 5.99 19.43
C LEU A 158 3.15 5.81 20.63
N ASP A 159 2.57 5.67 21.83
CA ASP A 159 3.33 5.33 23.04
C ASP A 159 3.54 3.82 23.11
N LEU A 160 4.74 3.37 22.71
CA LEU A 160 5.14 1.96 22.65
C LEU A 160 5.05 1.26 24.01
N GLU A 161 5.29 1.96 25.12
CA GLU A 161 5.20 1.36 26.46
C GLU A 161 3.74 1.09 26.84
N SER A 162 2.80 1.95 26.39
CA SER A 162 1.36 1.77 26.61
C SER A 162 0.72 0.67 25.74
N LEU A 163 1.42 0.24 24.68
CA LEU A 163 0.92 -0.81 23.80
C LEU A 163 0.94 -2.18 24.47
N ASP A 164 1.80 -2.44 25.46
CA ASP A 164 1.87 -3.72 26.18
C ASP A 164 1.83 -4.93 25.21
N LEU A 165 2.75 -4.92 24.25
CA LEU A 165 2.82 -5.91 23.16
C LEU A 165 3.17 -7.29 23.72
N ARG A 166 2.58 -8.35 23.15
CA ARG A 166 2.86 -9.73 23.59
C ARG A 166 4.25 -10.20 23.21
N ASN A 167 4.74 -9.77 22.04
CA ASN A 167 6.05 -10.15 21.52
C ASN A 167 6.98 -8.91 21.53
N PRO A 168 8.14 -8.98 22.22
CA PRO A 168 9.11 -7.89 22.22
C PRO A 168 9.77 -7.63 20.86
N GLU A 169 9.73 -8.57 19.92
CA GLU A 169 10.22 -8.34 18.55
C GLU A 169 9.34 -7.36 17.78
N ASP A 170 8.01 -7.41 18.02
CA ASP A 170 7.05 -6.48 17.40
C ASP A 170 7.36 -5.03 17.78
N ALA A 171 7.83 -4.79 19.02
CA ALA A 171 8.25 -3.47 19.46
C ALA A 171 9.43 -2.92 18.64
N ARG A 172 10.40 -3.77 18.27
CA ARG A 172 11.55 -3.35 17.46
C ARG A 172 11.13 -3.03 16.02
N ARG A 173 10.24 -3.83 15.45
CA ARG A 173 9.69 -3.60 14.11
C ARG A 173 8.89 -2.30 14.08
N LEU A 174 8.01 -2.08 15.06
CA LEU A 174 7.25 -0.84 15.20
C LEU A 174 8.14 0.41 15.31
N ILE A 175 9.27 0.33 16.04
CA ILE A 175 10.22 1.44 16.09
C ILE A 175 10.77 1.78 14.70
N ALA A 176 11.06 0.76 13.88
CA ALA A 176 11.53 0.96 12.51
C ALA A 176 10.41 1.58 11.65
N ASP A 177 9.18 1.09 11.76
CA ASP A 177 8.03 1.60 10.99
C ASP A 177 7.69 3.04 11.35
N ILE A 178 7.73 3.40 12.64
CA ILE A 178 7.53 4.79 13.09
C ILE A 178 8.66 5.67 12.57
N ARG A 179 9.91 5.19 12.54
CA ARG A 179 11.03 6.01 12.04
C ARG A 179 10.93 6.28 10.54
N ASN A 180 10.44 5.30 9.79
CA ASN A 180 10.28 5.36 8.34
C ASN A 180 8.85 5.78 7.93
N ASN A 181 8.10 6.39 8.85
CA ASN A 181 6.73 6.80 8.57
C ASN A 181 6.71 7.88 7.47
N ALA A 182 5.86 7.69 6.46
CA ALA A 182 5.64 8.64 5.37
C ALA A 182 6.92 9.07 4.63
N GLN A 183 7.40 8.22 3.74
CA GLN A 183 8.59 8.47 2.91
C GLN A 183 8.29 8.27 1.42
N SER A 184 9.15 8.82 0.56
CA SER A 184 9.16 8.45 -0.86
C SER A 184 9.41 6.95 -0.99
N LEU A 185 8.84 6.32 -2.03
CA LEU A 185 9.12 4.92 -2.33
C LEU A 185 10.63 4.67 -2.47
N SER A 186 11.11 3.61 -1.84
CA SER A 186 12.47 3.11 -1.95
C SER A 186 12.58 2.04 -3.04
N ALA A 187 13.80 1.63 -3.39
CA ALA A 187 14.00 0.52 -4.33
C ALA A 187 13.38 -0.80 -3.83
N ASP A 188 13.40 -1.04 -2.52
CA ASP A 188 12.82 -2.24 -1.90
C ASP A 188 11.29 -2.24 -1.99
N ASP A 189 10.67 -1.06 -1.87
CA ASP A 189 9.21 -0.90 -2.04
C ASP A 189 8.80 -1.23 -3.49
N ILE A 190 9.60 -0.77 -4.46
CA ILE A 190 9.34 -1.02 -5.88
C ILE A 190 9.49 -2.50 -6.22
N ASP A 191 10.53 -3.15 -5.72
CA ASP A 191 10.72 -4.60 -5.87
C ASP A 191 9.55 -5.38 -5.25
N THR A 192 9.05 -4.93 -4.09
CA THR A 192 7.88 -5.52 -3.44
C THR A 192 6.62 -5.41 -4.31
N ILE A 193 6.36 -4.24 -4.89
CA ILE A 193 5.21 -4.03 -5.79
C ILE A 193 5.34 -4.90 -7.05
N TYR A 194 6.53 -4.98 -7.67
CA TYR A 194 6.75 -5.83 -8.84
C TYR A 194 6.54 -7.31 -8.54
N LYS A 195 7.10 -7.81 -7.43
CA LYS A 195 6.89 -9.20 -7.00
C LYS A 195 5.42 -9.52 -6.80
N LEU A 196 4.64 -8.57 -6.25
CA LEU A 196 3.21 -8.72 -6.09
C LEU A 196 2.50 -8.80 -7.45
N ILE A 197 2.79 -7.87 -8.37
CA ILE A 197 2.22 -7.86 -9.73
C ILE A 197 2.50 -9.18 -10.44
N ASP A 198 3.75 -9.66 -10.37
CA ASP A 198 4.15 -10.95 -10.95
C ASP A 198 3.39 -12.12 -10.32
N THR A 199 3.24 -12.12 -9.00
CA THR A 199 2.49 -13.15 -8.26
C THR A 199 1.02 -13.17 -8.67
N ILE A 200 0.36 -12.02 -8.79
CA ILE A 200 -1.04 -11.92 -9.25
C ILE A 200 -1.17 -12.40 -10.70
N SER A 201 -0.23 -12.02 -11.56
CA SER A 201 -0.22 -12.44 -12.97
C SER A 201 -0.10 -13.97 -13.13
N GLN A 202 0.74 -14.60 -12.30
CA GLN A 202 1.02 -16.03 -12.32
C GLN A 202 -0.02 -16.89 -11.59
N ASN A 203 -0.77 -16.31 -10.64
CA ASN A 203 -1.90 -16.97 -9.99
C ASN A 203 -3.07 -17.10 -10.98
N GLY A 204 -2.95 -18.07 -11.88
CA GLY A 204 -4.03 -18.54 -12.73
C GLY A 204 -5.00 -19.40 -11.93
N VAL A 205 -6.29 -19.06 -12.04
CA VAL A 205 -7.45 -19.84 -11.57
C VAL A 205 -7.27 -21.34 -11.78
#